data_AF-A0A8S0P7S9-F1
#
_entry.id   AF-A0A8S0P7S9-F1
#
_cell.length_a   1.000
_cell.length_b   1.000
_cell.length_c   1.000
_cell.angle_alpha   90.00
_cell.angle_beta   90.00
_cell.angle_gamma   90.00
#
_symmetry.space_group_name_H-M   'P 1'
#
loop_
_entity.id
_entity.type
_entity.pdbx_description
1 polymer ?
#
loop_
_entity_poly.entity_id
_entity_poly.type
_entity_poly.pdbx_seq_one_letter_code
_entity_poly.pdbx_strand_id
1 'polypeptide(L)'
;MKSVGDAHLNNVIISEKLDKKAEKLHKKTLTYPYTLKEVFEQSIRIPIGPEFNPVTTVGALIRPEVAKRAGVSIKPIRFQDVNPYEKVENRKRKGQKPSNGKDKSRSTKKMNVKEIKAK
;
A
#
# COMPACT_ATOMS: atom_id res chain seq x y z
N MET A 1 -21.25 -6.67 -22.76
CA MET A 1 -21.42 -7.89 -21.93
C MET A 1 -22.15 -8.91 -22.79
N LYS A 2 -21.55 -10.07 -23.06
CA LYS A 2 -22.22 -11.14 -23.80
C LYS A 2 -23.38 -11.64 -22.94
N SER A 3 -24.60 -11.57 -23.46
CA SER A 3 -25.72 -12.27 -22.86
C SER A 3 -25.36 -13.76 -22.87
N VAL A 4 -25.51 -14.45 -21.74
CA VAL A 4 -25.15 -15.88 -21.64
C VAL A 4 -25.99 -16.73 -22.59
N GLY A 5 -27.13 -16.22 -23.08
CA GLY A 5 -27.97 -16.86 -24.09
C GLY A 5 -27.33 -16.94 -25.48
N ASP A 6 -26.49 -15.96 -25.84
CA ASP A 6 -25.90 -15.88 -27.20
C ASP A 6 -24.54 -16.60 -27.30
N ALA A 7 -24.13 -17.33 -26.26
CA ALA A 7 -22.85 -18.02 -26.21
C ALA A 7 -22.73 -19.19 -27.21
N HIS A 8 -23.85 -19.72 -27.69
CA HIS A 8 -23.90 -20.87 -28.61
C HIS A 8 -23.87 -20.47 -30.10
N LEU A 9 -23.91 -19.18 -30.41
CA LEU A 9 -23.95 -18.68 -31.79
C LEU A 9 -22.53 -18.42 -32.32
N ASN A 10 -22.28 -18.80 -33.58
CA ASN A 10 -20.98 -18.60 -34.24
C ASN A 10 -20.66 -17.12 -34.50
N ASN A 11 -21.69 -16.30 -34.73
CA ASN A 11 -21.57 -14.88 -35.07
C ASN A 11 -22.49 -14.08 -34.16
N VAL A 12 -22.00 -12.95 -33.66
CA VAL A 12 -22.76 -12.06 -32.76
C VAL A 12 -22.72 -10.65 -33.33
N ILE A 13 -23.86 -9.97 -33.32
CA ILE A 13 -23.97 -8.55 -33.69
C ILE A 13 -23.91 -7.71 -32.42
N ILE A 14 -22.93 -6.82 -32.33
CA ILE A 14 -22.73 -5.93 -31.18
C ILE A 14 -23.13 -4.51 -31.61
N SER A 15 -23.91 -3.82 -30.78
CA SER A 15 -24.24 -2.42 -31.05
C SER A 15 -23.03 -1.52 -30.80
N GLU A 16 -22.63 -0.73 -31.78
CA GLU A 16 -21.54 0.28 -31.67
C GLU A 16 -22.00 1.60 -31.03
N LYS A 17 -23.22 1.64 -30.49
CA LYS A 17 -23.78 2.85 -29.86
C LYS A 17 -22.99 3.18 -28.59
N LEU A 18 -22.53 4.43 -28.48
CA LEU A 18 -21.80 4.91 -27.29
C LEU A 18 -22.74 5.24 -26.13
N ASP A 19 -22.38 4.78 -24.94
CA ASP A 19 -23.11 5.05 -23.70
C ASP A 19 -22.78 6.44 -23.14
N LYS A 20 -23.68 7.42 -23.35
CA LYS A 20 -23.55 8.80 -22.84
C LYS A 20 -23.39 8.88 -21.31
N LYS A 21 -23.86 7.87 -20.57
CA LYS A 21 -23.71 7.80 -19.10
C LYS A 21 -22.30 7.38 -18.70
N ALA A 22 -21.69 6.44 -19.41
CA ALA A 22 -20.35 5.92 -19.12
C ALA A 22 -19.25 6.92 -19.50
N GLU A 23 -19.50 7.74 -20.53
CA GLU A 23 -18.57 8.78 -20.98
C GLU A 23 -18.12 9.74 -19.86
N LYS A 24 -18.97 9.98 -18.86
CA LYS A 24 -18.66 10.84 -17.70
C LYS A 24 -17.58 10.26 -16.77
N LEU A 25 -17.45 8.93 -16.72
CA LEU A 25 -16.50 8.23 -15.86
C LEU A 25 -15.12 8.10 -16.52
N HIS A 26 -15.09 8.16 -17.85
CA HIS A 26 -13.85 8.10 -18.62
C HIS A 26 -13.13 9.45 -18.61
N LYS A 27 -11.80 9.42 -18.71
CA LYS A 27 -10.99 10.62 -18.85
C LYS A 27 -11.09 11.14 -20.29
N LYS A 28 -11.48 12.41 -20.45
CA LYS A 28 -11.54 13.08 -21.76
C LYS A 28 -10.16 13.41 -22.33
N THR A 29 -9.21 13.72 -21.44
CA THR A 29 -7.85 14.15 -21.78
C THR A 29 -6.85 13.35 -20.97
N LEU A 30 -5.69 13.11 -21.56
CA LEU A 30 -4.58 12.44 -20.88
C LEU A 30 -4.06 13.30 -19.72
N THR A 31 -3.89 12.69 -18.55
CA THR A 31 -3.36 13.37 -17.37
C THR A 31 -1.83 13.47 -17.48
N TYR A 32 -1.26 14.67 -17.28
CA TYR A 32 0.18 14.86 -17.12
C TYR A 32 0.67 13.99 -15.94
N PRO A 33 1.79 13.24 -16.03
CA PRO A 33 2.90 13.33 -16.98
C PRO A 33 2.86 12.34 -18.15
N TYR A 34 1.74 11.65 -18.38
CA TYR A 34 1.69 10.62 -19.41
C TYR A 34 1.61 11.24 -20.81
N THR A 35 2.29 10.61 -21.77
CA THR A 35 2.30 11.01 -23.20
C THR A 35 1.37 10.15 -24.06
N LEU A 36 1.15 8.89 -23.68
CA LEU A 36 0.32 7.91 -24.39
C LEU A 36 -0.83 7.43 -23.52
N LYS A 37 -2.01 7.25 -24.13
CA LYS A 37 -3.22 6.71 -23.47
C LYS A 37 -2.98 5.32 -22.89
N GLU A 38 -2.29 4.46 -23.65
CA GLU A 38 -2.02 3.08 -23.23
C GLU A 38 -1.20 3.03 -21.93
N VAL A 39 -0.17 3.87 -21.81
CA VAL A 39 0.67 3.94 -20.61
C VAL A 39 -0.15 4.40 -19.40
N PHE A 40 -1.02 5.40 -19.58
CA PHE A 40 -1.92 5.84 -18.52
C PHE A 40 -2.86 4.72 -18.06
N GLU A 41 -3.52 4.02 -19.00
CA GLU A 41 -4.43 2.93 -18.68
C GLU A 41 -3.73 1.75 -18.00
N GLN A 42 -2.50 1.45 -18.42
CA GLN A 42 -1.66 0.45 -17.78
C GLN A 42 -1.28 0.86 -16.34
N SER A 43 -1.00 2.14 -16.11
CA SER A 43 -0.59 2.64 -14.78
C SER A 43 -1.67 2.49 -13.71
N ILE A 44 -2.96 2.56 -14.08
CA ILE A 44 -4.10 2.48 -13.15
C ILE A 44 -4.80 1.12 -13.17
N ARG A 45 -4.22 0.12 -13.85
CA ARG A 45 -4.86 -1.18 -14.10
C ARG A 45 -5.11 -1.99 -12.82
N ILE A 46 -4.24 -1.82 -11.81
CA ILE A 46 -4.28 -2.62 -10.58
C ILE A 46 -5.00 -1.84 -9.48
N PRO A 47 -6.02 -2.43 -8.82
CA PRO A 47 -6.68 -1.79 -7.69
C PRO A 47 -5.73 -1.71 -6.48
N ILE A 48 -5.74 -0.58 -5.78
CA ILE A 48 -4.92 -0.32 -4.59
C ILE A 48 -5.56 -0.76 -3.26
N GLY A 49 -6.86 -1.09 -3.27
CA GLY A 49 -7.63 -1.36 -2.06
C GLY A 49 -7.21 -2.64 -1.31
N PRO A 50 -7.48 -2.73 0.00
CA PRO A 50 -7.16 -3.90 0.83
C PRO A 50 -7.98 -5.15 0.45
N GLU A 51 -9.13 -4.97 -0.21
CA GLU A 51 -9.94 -6.09 -0.70
C GLU A 51 -9.27 -6.87 -1.84
N PHE A 52 -8.34 -6.23 -2.57
CA PHE A 52 -7.69 -6.81 -3.74
C PHE A 52 -6.22 -7.19 -3.49
N ASN A 53 -5.61 -6.68 -2.43
CA ASN A 53 -4.20 -6.87 -2.11
C ASN A 53 -4.01 -7.38 -0.68
N PRO A 54 -3.05 -8.27 -0.42
CA PRO A 54 -2.76 -8.70 0.94
C PRO A 54 -2.28 -7.54 1.82
N VAL A 55 -2.58 -7.60 3.11
CA VAL A 55 -2.30 -6.53 4.11
C VAL A 55 -0.83 -6.11 4.12
N THR A 56 0.10 -7.04 3.89
CA THR A 56 1.54 -6.78 3.83
C THR A 56 1.94 -5.84 2.69
N THR A 57 1.21 -5.88 1.57
CA THR A 57 1.52 -5.11 0.36
C THR A 57 0.78 -3.77 0.36
N VAL A 58 -0.45 -3.71 0.88
CA VAL A 58 -1.25 -2.49 0.95
C VAL A 58 -0.50 -1.35 1.64
N GLY A 59 0.13 -1.63 2.79
CA GLY A 59 0.88 -0.63 3.54
C GLY A 59 2.13 -0.09 2.81
N ALA A 60 2.68 -0.84 1.86
CA ALA A 60 3.77 -0.38 1.00
C ALA A 60 3.23 0.45 -0.19
N LEU A 61 2.10 0.05 -0.78
CA LEU A 61 1.49 0.72 -1.92
C LEU A 61 0.95 2.12 -1.59
N ILE A 62 0.35 2.29 -0.41
CA ILE A 62 -0.24 3.58 0.01
C ILE A 62 0.76 4.49 0.73
N ARG A 63 2.01 4.05 0.91
CA ARG A 63 3.02 4.83 1.64
C ARG A 63 3.40 6.07 0.80
N PRO A 64 3.32 7.28 1.36
CA PRO A 64 3.74 8.48 0.64
C PRO A 64 5.27 8.50 0.45
N GLU A 65 5.72 9.12 -0.62
CA GLU A 65 7.15 9.29 -0.93
C GLU A 65 7.87 10.11 0.16
N VAL A 66 7.23 11.18 0.62
CA VAL A 66 7.78 12.08 1.65
C VAL A 66 6.94 11.95 2.91
N ALA A 67 7.55 11.43 3.97
CA ALA A 67 6.92 11.30 5.29
C ALA A 67 7.65 12.17 6.32
N LYS A 68 6.90 13.03 7.03
CA LYS A 68 7.41 13.81 8.16
C LYS A 68 7.00 13.18 9.49
N ARG A 69 7.88 13.24 10.49
CA ARG A 69 7.55 12.86 11.86
C ARG A 69 6.78 14.00 12.53
N ALA A 70 5.71 13.65 13.25
CA ALA A 70 4.99 14.64 14.06
C ALA A 70 5.88 15.16 15.19
N GLY A 71 5.76 16.46 15.51
CA GLY A 71 6.48 17.07 16.63
C GLY A 71 7.97 17.37 16.40
N VAL A 72 8.50 17.20 15.18
CA VAL A 72 9.91 17.45 14.87
C VAL A 72 10.05 18.59 13.84
N SER A 73 10.89 19.58 14.15
CA SER A 73 11.24 20.64 13.20
C SER A 73 12.21 20.11 12.12
N ILE A 74 11.91 20.38 10.86
CA ILE A 74 12.73 19.95 9.71
C ILE A 74 13.86 20.95 9.54
N LYS A 75 15.08 20.54 9.87
CA LYS A 75 16.27 21.35 9.62
C LYS A 75 16.65 21.28 8.13
N PRO A 76 17.20 22.37 7.55
CA PRO A 76 17.71 22.36 6.19
C PRO A 76 18.79 21.27 6.01
N ILE A 77 18.84 20.71 4.80
CA ILE A 77 19.90 19.78 4.42
C ILE A 77 21.24 20.53 4.34
N ARG A 78 22.31 19.90 4.84
CA ARG A 78 23.68 20.37 4.60
C ARG A 78 24.24 19.54 3.46
N PHE A 79 24.72 20.20 2.42
CA PHE A 79 25.37 19.53 1.31
C PHE A 79 26.79 19.13 1.72
N GLN A 80 27.16 17.90 1.43
CA GLN A 80 28.55 17.42 1.46
C GLN A 80 28.92 17.11 0.02
N ASP A 81 30.09 17.55 -0.43
CA ASP A 81 30.57 17.27 -1.78
C ASP A 81 30.98 15.80 -1.87
N VAL A 82 29.99 14.93 -2.14
CA VAL A 82 30.20 13.51 -2.43
C VAL A 82 30.45 13.34 -3.91
N ASN A 83 31.61 12.78 -4.27
CA ASN A 83 31.94 12.44 -5.65
C ASN A 83 31.01 11.29 -6.14
N PRO A 84 30.13 11.51 -7.13
CA PRO A 84 29.17 10.50 -7.58
C PRO A 84 29.82 9.26 -8.22
N TYR A 85 31.14 9.29 -8.48
CA TYR A 85 31.90 8.16 -9.04
C TYR A 85 32.63 7.31 -7.99
N GLU A 86 32.58 7.65 -6.70
CA GLU A 86 33.12 6.77 -5.66
C GLU A 86 32.25 5.51 -5.54
N LYS A 87 32.80 4.37 -5.96
CA LYS A 87 32.19 3.06 -5.74
C LYS A 87 32.14 2.80 -4.23
N VAL A 88 30.95 2.92 -3.65
CA VAL A 88 30.71 2.56 -2.25
C VAL A 88 30.86 1.04 -2.12
N GLU A 89 32.03 0.57 -1.68
CA GLU A 89 32.21 -0.83 -1.35
C GLU A 89 31.15 -1.26 -0.32
N ASN A 90 30.55 -2.41 -0.59
CA ASN A 90 29.44 -2.99 0.15
C ASN A 90 29.72 -3.05 1.66
N ARG A 91 29.26 -2.05 2.41
CA ARG A 91 29.06 -2.19 3.86
C ARG A 91 27.95 -3.21 4.06
N LYS A 92 28.35 -4.46 4.31
CA LYS A 92 27.47 -5.59 4.66
C LYS A 92 26.38 -5.08 5.61
N ARG A 93 25.13 -5.09 5.14
CA ARG A 93 23.95 -4.81 5.97
C ARG A 93 23.96 -5.85 7.09
N LYS A 94 24.39 -5.49 8.30
CA LYS A 94 24.17 -6.30 9.50
C LYS A 94 22.66 -6.49 9.61
N GLY A 95 22.18 -7.71 9.35
CA GLY A 95 20.78 -8.06 9.47
C GLY A 95 20.28 -7.64 10.85
N GLN A 96 19.22 -6.83 10.88
CA GLN A 96 18.49 -6.57 12.12
C GLN A 96 17.85 -7.90 12.53
N LYS A 97 18.36 -8.49 13.62
CA LYS A 97 17.68 -9.62 14.27
C LYS A 97 16.28 -9.16 14.69
N PRO A 98 15.21 -9.93 14.43
CA PRO A 98 13.90 -9.62 14.99
C PRO A 98 13.97 -9.74 16.51
N SER A 99 13.64 -8.66 17.22
CA SER A 99 13.47 -8.69 18.67
C SER A 99 12.12 -9.34 18.99
N ASN A 100 12.13 -10.61 19.39
CA ASN A 100 10.98 -11.22 20.05
C ASN A 100 10.81 -10.58 21.44
N GLY A 101 9.97 -9.55 21.51
CA GLY A 101 9.47 -9.02 22.78
C GLY A 101 8.52 -10.05 23.39
N LYS A 102 9.02 -10.81 24.38
CA LYS A 102 8.18 -11.59 25.28
C LYS A 102 7.40 -10.62 26.17
N ASP A 103 6.11 -10.44 25.89
CA ASP A 103 5.20 -9.71 26.77
C ASP A 103 4.99 -10.54 28.05
N LYS A 104 5.74 -10.20 29.10
CA LYS A 104 5.55 -10.73 30.46
C LYS A 104 4.92 -9.64 31.32
N SER A 105 3.59 -9.59 31.37
CA SER A 105 2.85 -9.25 32.60
C SER A 105 1.35 -9.22 32.37
N ARG A 106 0.66 -10.28 32.81
CA ARG A 106 -0.68 -10.22 33.41
C ARG A 106 -0.89 -11.52 34.18
N SER A 107 -0.15 -11.69 35.28
CA SER A 107 -0.46 -12.73 36.26
C SER A 107 -1.55 -12.20 37.17
N THR A 108 -2.68 -12.90 37.13
CA THR A 108 -3.87 -12.81 37.96
C THR A 108 -3.56 -12.55 39.44
N LYS A 109 -4.19 -11.52 40.01
CA LYS A 109 -4.20 -11.22 41.44
C LYS A 109 -5.05 -12.29 42.16
N LYS A 110 -4.41 -13.36 42.65
CA LYS A 110 -4.99 -14.23 43.69
C LYS A 110 -4.75 -13.56 45.04
N MET A 111 -5.79 -12.98 45.65
CA MET A 111 -5.74 -12.68 47.08
C MET A 111 -6.22 -13.92 47.83
N ASN A 112 -5.33 -14.47 48.65
CA ASN A 112 -5.58 -15.65 49.48
C ASN A 112 -6.27 -15.20 50.77
N VAL A 113 -7.48 -15.70 51.02
CA VAL A 113 -8.17 -15.57 52.32
C VAL A 113 -7.61 -16.64 53.23
N LYS A 114 -6.90 -16.23 54.29
CA LYS A 114 -6.87 -16.88 55.62
C LYS A 114 -5.83 -16.18 56.50
N GLU A 115 -6.31 -15.44 57.49
CA GLU A 115 -5.83 -15.67 58.85
C GLU A 115 -6.97 -15.41 59.83
N ILE A 116 -7.23 -16.43 60.65
CA ILE A 116 -8.22 -16.48 61.71
C ILE A 116 -7.48 -16.21 63.02
N LYS A 117 -8.16 -15.50 63.93
CA LYS A 117 -7.99 -15.38 65.39
C LYS A 117 -6.99 -14.34 65.93
N ALA A 118 -7.51 -13.37 66.70
CA ALA A 118 -7.52 -13.42 68.18
C ALA A 118 -7.86 -12.05 68.81
N LYS A 119 -9.05 -11.92 69.43
CA LYS A 119 -9.30 -11.56 70.84
C LYS A 119 -10.79 -11.50 71.09
#